data_AF-A0A535PMI8-F1
#
_entry.id   AF-A0A535PMI8-F1
#
_cell.length_a   1.000
_cell.length_b   1.000
_cell.length_c   1.000
_cell.angle_alpha   90.00
_cell.angle_beta   90.00
_cell.angle_gamma   90.00
#
_symmetry.space_group_name_H-M   'P 1'
#
loop_
_entity.id
_entity.type
_entity.pdbx_description
1 polymer ?
#
loop_
_entity_poly.entity_id
_entity_poly.type
_entity_poly.pdbx_seq_one_letter_code
_entity_poly.pdbx_strand_id
1 'polypeptide(L)'
;MALTLGHLYPDQLNLYGDRGNIIVLRRRCQQRGIELRVVSLGLGDALAPDEYDMLFIGGGQDREQAPVAQDLHETKGIGLWAAIEDDMPVLAVCGGYQLLAHYYRPASGPDMRGLGVFDAWTIHKGPRVARCIGDIAISWNGSTLVGFENHGGRTYLGTAQPLGKVLKGYGNNAEDATEGAIYRNAYGTYMHGSLLPKNPHFADHLIGLALRRKYGKNDWDNSHINETGEWTDGASSSESLEIKDDDPSVVLTPLDDRLEWEAHASLLEHMGLQDAAIAALSNDNGLKVS
;
A
#
# COMPACT_ATOMS: atom_id res chain seq x y z
N MET A 1 9.14 -10.95 16.63
CA MET A 1 9.34 -9.58 16.11
C MET A 1 8.07 -8.77 16.33
N ALA A 2 8.16 -7.43 16.38
CA ALA A 2 6.98 -6.57 16.54
C ALA A 2 7.01 -5.35 15.62
N LEU A 3 5.84 -4.97 15.11
CA LEU A 3 5.60 -3.79 14.27
C LEU A 3 4.44 -2.96 14.84
N THR A 4 4.49 -1.65 14.63
CA THR A 4 3.40 -0.72 14.96
C THR A 4 2.88 -0.05 13.68
N LEU A 5 1.59 -0.22 13.41
CA LEU A 5 0.88 0.48 12.34
C LEU A 5 0.13 1.70 12.90
N GLY A 6 0.41 2.87 12.35
CA GLY A 6 -0.37 4.08 12.58
C GLY A 6 -1.56 4.14 11.61
N HIS A 7 -2.78 4.11 12.13
CA HIS A 7 -4.01 4.22 11.36
C HIS A 7 -4.52 5.66 11.46
N LEU A 8 -4.33 6.44 10.40
CA LEU A 8 -4.65 7.86 10.37
C LEU A 8 -6.14 8.06 10.08
N TYR A 9 -6.79 8.86 10.93
CA TYR A 9 -8.17 9.32 10.85
C TYR A 9 -9.22 8.22 10.68
N PRO A 10 -9.21 7.17 11.51
CA PRO A 10 -10.10 6.01 11.35
C PRO A 10 -11.58 6.34 11.52
N ASP A 11 -11.92 7.48 12.13
CA ASP A 11 -13.31 7.90 12.33
C ASP A 11 -13.86 8.69 11.14
N GLN A 12 -12.99 9.39 10.41
CA GLN A 12 -13.34 10.21 9.23
C GLN A 12 -13.14 9.45 7.91
N LEU A 13 -12.10 8.61 7.84
CA LEU A 13 -11.65 7.93 6.64
C LEU A 13 -11.89 6.42 6.71
N ASN A 14 -13.16 6.03 6.84
CA ASN A 14 -13.60 4.65 7.08
C ASN A 14 -14.52 4.07 6.00
N LEU A 15 -14.52 4.65 4.80
CA LEU A 15 -15.39 4.18 3.72
C LEU A 15 -14.85 2.93 3.04
N TYR A 16 -15.73 2.32 2.24
CA TYR A 16 -15.41 1.24 1.30
C TYR A 16 -14.70 0.01 1.88
N GLY A 17 -14.83 -0.20 3.20
CA GLY A 17 -14.28 -1.37 3.88
C GLY A 17 -12.76 -1.35 4.01
N ASP A 18 -12.12 -0.19 3.92
CA ASP A 18 -10.65 -0.03 3.93
C ASP A 18 -9.95 -0.58 5.19
N ARG A 19 -10.70 -0.81 6.28
CA ARG A 19 -10.25 -1.54 7.48
C ARG A 19 -9.81 -2.98 7.17
N GLY A 20 -10.28 -3.57 6.07
CA GLY A 20 -9.85 -4.90 5.62
C GLY A 20 -8.36 -4.96 5.29
N ASN A 21 -7.75 -3.85 4.83
CA ASN A 21 -6.30 -3.78 4.63
C ASN A 21 -5.53 -4.05 5.94
N ILE A 22 -5.96 -3.41 7.04
CA ILE A 22 -5.35 -3.58 8.37
C ILE A 22 -5.56 -5.00 8.90
N ILE A 23 -6.74 -5.58 8.68
CA ILE A 23 -7.04 -6.96 9.10
C ILE A 23 -6.09 -7.95 8.41
N VAL A 24 -5.85 -7.78 7.10
CA VAL A 24 -4.93 -8.64 6.35
C VAL A 24 -3.49 -8.47 6.81
N LEU A 25 -3.01 -7.24 6.99
CA LEU A 25 -1.67 -7.00 7.54
C LEU A 25 -1.49 -7.69 8.89
N ARG A 26 -2.46 -7.56 9.80
CA ARG A 26 -2.42 -8.22 11.11
C ARG A 26 -2.40 -9.74 10.96
N ARG A 27 -3.25 -10.30 10.10
CA ARG A 27 -3.35 -11.75 9.87
C ARG A 27 -2.04 -12.32 9.33
N ARG A 28 -1.48 -11.69 8.30
CA ARG A 28 -0.22 -12.11 7.66
C ARG A 28 0.99 -11.96 8.58
N CYS A 29 1.04 -10.90 9.39
CA CYS A 29 2.04 -10.78 10.47
C CYS A 29 1.88 -11.89 11.51
N GLN A 30 0.66 -12.15 11.99
CA GLN A 30 0.38 -13.18 12.98
C GLN A 30 0.79 -14.58 12.52
N GLN A 31 0.51 -14.93 11.25
CA GLN A 31 0.90 -16.22 10.67
C GLN A 31 2.43 -16.43 10.62
N ARG A 32 3.21 -15.36 10.80
CA ARG A 32 4.68 -15.36 10.82
C ARG A 32 5.25 -15.05 12.21
N GLY A 33 4.44 -15.09 13.25
CA GLY A 33 4.88 -14.77 14.61
C GLY A 33 5.33 -13.31 14.79
N ILE A 34 4.89 -12.40 13.92
CA ILE A 34 5.12 -10.96 14.03
C ILE A 34 3.92 -10.34 14.74
N GLU A 35 4.15 -9.69 15.88
CA GLU A 35 3.12 -8.89 16.53
C GLU A 35 2.89 -7.61 15.72
N LEU A 36 1.65 -7.34 15.33
CA LEU A 36 1.27 -6.06 14.70
C LEU A 36 0.33 -5.28 15.63
N ARG A 37 0.89 -4.28 16.33
CA ARG A 37 0.12 -3.31 17.10
C ARG A 37 -0.47 -2.29 16.13
N VAL A 38 -1.76 -1.97 16.30
CA VAL A 38 -2.43 -0.92 15.52
C VAL A 38 -2.82 0.21 16.46
N VAL A 39 -2.36 1.41 16.14
CA VAL A 39 -2.60 2.63 16.91
C VAL A 39 -3.39 3.60 16.04
N SER A 40 -4.54 4.02 16.53
CA SER A 40 -5.38 5.01 15.86
C SER A 40 -4.85 6.42 16.12
N LEU A 41 -4.77 7.24 15.07
CA LEU A 41 -4.40 8.66 15.13
C LEU A 41 -5.57 9.49 14.60
N GLY A 42 -6.37 10.07 15.49
CA GLY A 42 -7.50 10.93 15.16
C GLY A 42 -7.11 12.39 14.89
N LEU A 43 -8.11 13.26 14.73
CA LEU A 43 -7.89 14.71 14.61
C LEU A 43 -7.22 15.26 15.88
N GLY A 44 -6.20 16.10 15.71
CA GLY A 44 -5.46 16.73 16.82
C GLY A 44 -4.37 15.86 17.46
N ASP A 45 -4.35 14.55 17.20
CA ASP A 45 -3.26 13.69 17.66
C ASP A 45 -1.96 14.02 16.91
N ALA A 46 -0.84 14.12 17.63
CA ALA A 46 0.47 14.29 17.01
C ALA A 46 0.94 12.97 16.39
N LEU A 47 1.64 13.04 15.25
CA LEU A 47 2.32 11.90 14.65
C LEU A 47 3.81 11.97 15.02
N ALA A 48 4.22 11.16 16.00
CA ALA A 48 5.62 10.95 16.39
C ALA A 48 6.20 9.80 15.53
N PRO A 49 7.05 10.07 14.52
CA PRO A 49 7.43 9.07 13.50
C PRO A 49 8.17 7.85 14.05
N ASP A 50 8.86 8.01 15.17
CA ASP A 50 9.63 6.97 15.86
C ASP A 50 8.76 5.91 16.57
N GLU A 51 7.47 6.20 16.77
CA GLU A 51 6.52 5.24 17.36
C GLU A 51 5.94 4.23 16.35
N TYR A 52 6.16 4.46 15.04
CA TYR A 52 5.51 3.72 13.96
C TYR A 52 6.51 3.08 13.00
N ASP A 53 6.08 1.94 12.43
CA ASP A 53 6.83 1.19 11.43
C ASP A 53 6.15 1.19 10.06
N MET A 54 4.87 1.52 10.03
CA MET A 54 4.05 1.64 8.82
C MET A 54 2.86 2.56 9.09
N LEU A 55 2.36 3.25 8.06
CA LEU A 55 1.19 4.10 8.16
C LEU A 55 0.11 3.70 7.14
N PHE A 56 -1.14 3.86 7.55
CA PHE A 56 -2.30 3.65 6.70
C PHE A 56 -3.24 4.85 6.80
N ILE A 57 -3.68 5.37 5.66
CA ILE A 57 -4.69 6.42 5.56
C ILE A 57 -5.76 6.01 4.53
N GLY A 58 -7.00 5.83 5.02
CA GLY A 58 -8.11 5.34 4.20
C GLY A 58 -8.82 6.41 3.37
N GLY A 59 -9.93 6.03 2.74
CA GLY A 59 -10.83 6.95 2.03
C GLY A 59 -12.00 7.46 2.88
N GLY A 60 -12.42 8.70 2.64
CA GLY A 60 -13.61 9.32 3.25
C GLY A 60 -14.41 10.14 2.24
N GLN A 61 -15.61 10.57 2.63
CA GLN A 61 -16.43 11.49 1.84
C GLN A 61 -15.80 12.89 1.84
N ASP A 62 -15.99 13.68 0.78
CA ASP A 62 -15.48 15.06 0.66
C ASP A 62 -15.72 15.91 1.93
N ARG A 63 -16.89 15.79 2.55
CA ARG A 63 -17.26 16.55 3.76
C ARG A 63 -16.37 16.22 4.97
N GLU A 64 -16.00 14.95 5.11
CA GLU A 64 -15.19 14.46 6.22
C GLU A 64 -13.68 14.61 5.93
N GLN A 65 -13.29 14.79 4.65
CA GLN A 65 -11.91 15.06 4.25
C GLN A 65 -11.44 16.47 4.60
N ALA A 66 -12.31 17.48 4.57
CA ALA A 66 -11.92 18.87 4.83
C ALA A 66 -11.23 19.10 6.20
N PRO A 67 -11.79 18.64 7.35
CA PRO A 67 -11.10 18.77 8.63
C PRO A 67 -9.82 17.93 8.69
N VAL A 68 -9.78 16.80 7.99
CA VAL A 68 -8.57 15.94 7.90
C VAL A 68 -7.46 16.65 7.11
N ALA A 69 -7.78 17.32 6.01
CA ALA A 69 -6.83 18.08 5.21
C ALA A 69 -6.16 19.18 6.05
N GLN A 70 -6.95 19.89 6.85
CA GLN A 70 -6.44 20.92 7.75
C GLN A 70 -5.51 20.32 8.82
N ASP A 71 -5.94 19.27 9.52
CA ASP A 71 -5.15 18.64 10.57
C ASP A 71 -3.88 17.94 10.04
N LEU A 72 -3.95 17.36 8.83
CA LEU A 72 -2.78 16.85 8.12
C LEU A 72 -1.74 17.94 7.92
N HIS A 73 -2.18 19.16 7.57
CA HIS A 73 -1.24 20.25 7.33
C HIS A 73 -0.72 20.88 8.63
N GLU A 74 -1.60 21.11 9.60
CA GLU A 74 -1.29 21.86 10.82
C GLU A 74 -0.64 21.00 11.91
N THR A 75 -1.04 19.73 12.03
CA THR A 75 -0.67 18.87 13.16
C THR A 75 0.28 17.75 12.76
N LYS A 76 -0.06 16.97 11.73
CA LYS A 76 0.67 15.74 11.38
C LYS A 76 1.68 15.89 10.25
N GLY A 77 1.69 17.01 9.54
CA GLY A 77 2.40 17.15 8.27
C GLY A 77 3.92 16.98 8.39
N ILE A 78 4.51 17.61 9.40
CA ILE A 78 5.95 17.51 9.68
C ILE A 78 6.34 16.07 10.02
N GLY A 79 5.56 15.41 10.91
CA GLY A 79 5.80 14.02 11.28
C GLY A 79 5.65 13.08 10.09
N LEU A 80 4.61 13.26 9.27
CA LEU A 80 4.36 12.41 8.10
C LEU A 80 5.45 12.56 7.03
N TRP A 81 5.95 13.77 6.79
CA TRP A 81 7.11 13.97 5.92
C TRP A 81 8.37 13.31 6.48
N ALA A 82 8.69 13.53 7.75
CA ALA A 82 9.85 12.90 8.39
C ALA A 82 9.79 11.36 8.31
N ALA A 83 8.62 10.78 8.53
CA ALA A 83 8.33 9.37 8.35
C ALA A 83 8.64 8.85 6.93
N ILE A 84 8.12 9.55 5.91
CA ILE A 84 8.27 9.14 4.50
C ILE A 84 9.71 9.31 4.03
N GLU A 85 10.38 10.39 4.44
CA GLU A 85 11.81 10.63 4.16
C GLU A 85 12.72 9.62 4.87
N ASP A 86 12.24 8.95 5.92
CA ASP A 86 12.90 7.83 6.58
C ASP A 86 12.44 6.45 6.07
N ASP A 87 11.90 6.41 4.85
CA ASP A 87 11.49 5.19 4.13
C ASP A 87 10.38 4.39 4.81
N MET A 88 9.60 5.00 5.73
CA MET A 88 8.45 4.31 6.33
C MET A 88 7.41 3.97 5.24
N PRO A 89 6.97 2.71 5.13
CA PRO A 89 5.91 2.35 4.21
C PRO A 89 4.59 3.03 4.58
N VAL A 90 3.97 3.68 3.60
CA VAL A 90 2.67 4.36 3.73
C VAL A 90 1.73 3.85 2.65
N LEU A 91 0.54 3.39 3.04
CA LEU A 91 -0.54 3.09 2.10
C LEU A 91 -1.66 4.12 2.26
N ALA A 92 -1.91 4.86 1.19
CA ALA A 92 -2.93 5.90 1.11
C ALA A 92 -4.00 5.53 0.08
N VAL A 93 -5.26 5.48 0.52
CA VAL A 93 -6.38 5.01 -0.30
C VAL A 93 -7.38 6.14 -0.54
N CYS A 94 -7.71 6.39 -1.81
CA CYS A 94 -8.71 7.34 -2.28
C CYS A 94 -8.58 8.72 -1.65
N GLY A 95 -9.46 9.11 -0.72
CA GLY A 95 -9.36 10.39 -0.02
C GLY A 95 -8.00 10.60 0.64
N GLY A 96 -7.45 9.58 1.30
CA GLY A 96 -6.10 9.64 1.85
C GLY A 96 -5.04 9.91 0.78
N TYR A 97 -5.12 9.21 -0.37
CA TYR A 97 -4.24 9.45 -1.52
C TYR A 97 -4.36 10.89 -2.04
N GLN A 98 -5.57 11.39 -2.21
CA GLN A 98 -5.86 12.75 -2.68
C GLN A 98 -5.29 13.81 -1.74
N LEU A 99 -5.39 13.60 -0.42
CA LEU A 99 -4.87 14.52 0.59
C LEU A 99 -3.34 14.47 0.72
N LEU A 100 -2.69 13.41 0.24
CA LEU A 100 -1.23 13.34 0.12
C LEU A 100 -0.71 13.92 -1.21
N ALA A 101 -1.57 14.25 -2.16
CA ALA A 101 -1.22 15.03 -3.34
C ALA A 101 -1.10 16.54 -2.98
N HIS A 102 -0.85 17.41 -3.95
CA HIS A 102 -0.77 18.87 -3.70
C HIS A 102 -2.10 19.46 -3.25
N TYR A 103 -3.19 19.03 -3.87
CA TYR A 103 -4.53 19.45 -3.50
C TYR A 103 -5.60 18.52 -4.07
N TYR A 104 -6.78 18.58 -3.44
CA TYR A 104 -8.02 18.04 -3.98
C TYR A 104 -9.03 19.18 -4.18
N ARG A 105 -9.51 19.34 -5.41
CA ARG A 105 -10.63 20.23 -5.74
C ARG A 105 -11.94 19.43 -5.71
N PRO A 106 -12.80 19.62 -4.70
CA PRO A 106 -14.07 18.92 -4.61
C PRO A 106 -15.06 19.38 -5.68
N ALA A 107 -16.18 18.66 -5.81
CA ALA A 107 -17.23 19.05 -6.77
C ALA A 107 -17.89 20.40 -6.43
N SER A 108 -17.83 20.79 -5.16
CA SER A 108 -18.34 22.04 -4.62
C SER A 108 -17.53 22.43 -3.38
N GLY A 109 -17.35 23.72 -3.15
CA GLY A 109 -16.54 24.25 -2.05
C GLY A 109 -15.11 24.61 -2.45
N PRO A 110 -14.29 25.07 -1.49
CA PRO A 110 -12.90 25.44 -1.73
C PRO A 110 -12.01 24.23 -1.98
N ASP A 111 -10.86 24.47 -2.59
CA ASP A 111 -9.80 23.46 -2.73
C ASP A 111 -9.28 23.06 -1.34
N MET A 112 -9.15 21.74 -1.12
CA MET A 112 -8.48 21.18 0.05
C MET A 112 -6.99 21.10 -0.24
N ARG A 113 -6.19 21.84 0.53
CA ARG A 113 -4.73 21.77 0.46
C ARG A 113 -4.28 20.39 0.94
N GLY A 114 -3.52 19.69 0.11
CA GLY A 114 -2.89 18.43 0.48
C GLY A 114 -1.47 18.63 0.98
N LEU A 115 -0.81 17.54 1.35
CA LEU A 115 0.53 17.56 1.93
C LEU A 115 1.65 17.63 0.87
N GLY A 116 1.35 17.28 -0.39
CA GLY A 116 2.30 17.34 -1.51
C GLY A 116 3.35 16.24 -1.52
N VAL A 117 3.09 15.10 -0.86
CA VAL A 117 3.96 13.90 -0.87
C VAL A 117 4.06 13.35 -2.29
N PHE A 118 2.91 13.22 -2.97
CA PHE A 118 2.86 12.88 -4.38
C PHE A 118 2.83 14.17 -5.18
N ASP A 119 3.76 14.35 -6.12
CA ASP A 119 3.68 15.42 -7.12
C ASP A 119 2.52 15.14 -8.09
N ALA A 120 1.32 15.47 -7.63
CA ALA A 120 0.05 15.20 -8.28
C ALA A 120 -1.02 16.17 -7.76
N TRP A 121 -2.17 16.24 -8.44
CA TRP A 121 -3.34 16.96 -7.95
C TRP A 121 -4.63 16.29 -8.41
N THR A 122 -5.69 16.45 -7.65
CA THR A 122 -6.98 15.81 -7.95
C THR A 122 -8.07 16.85 -8.18
N ILE A 123 -8.87 16.66 -9.22
CA ILE A 123 -10.02 17.51 -9.53
C ILE A 123 -11.27 16.65 -9.69
N HIS A 124 -12.31 16.91 -8.89
CA HIS A 124 -13.64 16.37 -9.15
C HIS A 124 -14.29 17.17 -10.28
N LYS A 125 -14.65 16.51 -11.39
CA LYS A 125 -15.23 17.17 -12.58
C LYS A 125 -16.71 17.60 -12.43
N GLY A 126 -17.20 17.74 -11.19
CA GLY A 126 -18.59 18.02 -10.86
C GLY A 126 -19.52 16.79 -10.88
N PRO A 127 -20.76 16.92 -10.39
CA PRO A 127 -21.68 15.79 -10.16
C PRO A 127 -22.31 15.21 -11.43
N ARG A 128 -22.19 15.90 -12.57
CA ARG A 128 -22.74 15.45 -13.87
C ARG A 128 -21.77 14.56 -14.65
N VAL A 129 -20.51 14.49 -14.25
CA VAL A 129 -19.51 13.64 -14.89
C VAL A 129 -19.53 12.28 -14.22
N ALA A 130 -19.58 11.22 -15.03
CA ALA A 130 -19.61 9.85 -14.52
C ALA A 130 -18.37 9.57 -13.65
N ARG A 131 -18.59 8.85 -12.55
CA ARG A 131 -17.50 8.36 -11.70
C ARG A 131 -16.75 7.24 -12.45
N CYS A 132 -15.47 7.09 -12.15
CA CYS A 132 -14.72 5.89 -12.49
C CYS A 132 -15.20 4.79 -11.56
N ILE A 133 -15.98 3.85 -12.07
CA ILE A 133 -16.59 2.76 -11.30
C ILE A 133 -16.37 1.45 -12.04
N GLY A 134 -15.72 0.47 -11.40
CA GLY A 134 -15.56 -0.86 -11.95
C GLY A 134 -14.42 -1.64 -11.32
N ASP A 135 -14.24 -2.87 -11.78
CA ASP A 135 -13.02 -3.63 -11.49
C ASP A 135 -11.83 -3.02 -12.21
N ILE A 136 -10.69 -3.02 -11.53
CA ILE A 136 -9.44 -2.45 -12.03
C ILE A 136 -8.31 -3.47 -11.86
N ALA A 137 -7.45 -3.55 -12.87
CA ALA A 137 -6.20 -4.30 -12.85
C ALA A 137 -5.07 -3.44 -13.39
N ILE A 138 -3.92 -3.48 -12.74
CA ILE A 138 -2.73 -2.72 -13.14
C ILE A 138 -1.51 -3.64 -13.16
N SER A 139 -0.51 -3.32 -13.99
CA SER A 139 0.80 -3.95 -13.91
C SER A 139 1.62 -3.36 -12.78
N TRP A 140 2.24 -4.19 -11.95
CA TRP A 140 3.07 -3.76 -10.81
C TRP A 140 4.21 -4.76 -10.60
N ASN A 141 5.47 -4.29 -10.70
CA ASN A 141 6.68 -5.09 -10.43
C ASN A 141 6.70 -6.49 -11.07
N GLY A 142 6.34 -6.60 -12.36
CA GLY A 142 6.29 -7.88 -13.06
C GLY A 142 5.09 -8.78 -12.72
N SER A 143 4.20 -8.31 -11.85
CA SER A 143 2.93 -8.95 -11.48
C SER A 143 1.75 -7.99 -11.73
N THR A 144 0.61 -8.27 -11.12
CA THR A 144 -0.61 -7.46 -11.21
C THR A 144 -1.12 -7.06 -9.83
N LEU A 145 -1.71 -5.87 -9.73
CA LEU A 145 -2.61 -5.52 -8.63
C LEU A 145 -4.04 -5.42 -9.15
N VAL A 146 -4.98 -5.99 -8.41
CA VAL A 146 -6.41 -5.98 -8.73
C VAL A 146 -7.23 -5.34 -7.62
N GLY A 147 -8.31 -4.67 -8.00
CA GLY A 147 -9.15 -3.97 -7.04
C GLY A 147 -10.50 -3.58 -7.65
N PHE A 148 -11.19 -2.68 -6.94
CA PHE A 148 -12.38 -2.02 -7.44
C PHE A 148 -12.21 -0.51 -7.27
N GLU A 149 -12.48 0.27 -8.30
CA GLU A 149 -12.41 1.73 -8.24
C GLU A 149 -13.81 2.34 -8.15
N ASN A 150 -13.95 3.43 -7.38
CA ASN A 150 -15.19 4.21 -7.30
C ASN A 150 -14.90 5.66 -6.92
N HIS A 151 -14.47 6.48 -7.88
CA HIS A 151 -14.09 7.86 -7.62
C HIS A 151 -14.60 8.85 -8.68
N GLY A 152 -15.02 10.03 -8.20
CA GLY A 152 -15.35 11.19 -9.03
C GLY A 152 -14.15 12.10 -9.29
N GLY A 153 -13.14 12.04 -8.42
CA GLY A 153 -11.86 12.73 -8.60
C GLY A 153 -11.12 12.22 -9.83
N ARG A 154 -10.37 13.12 -10.48
CA ARG A 154 -9.41 12.82 -11.54
C ARG A 154 -8.06 13.29 -11.06
N THR A 155 -7.17 12.36 -10.78
CA THR A 155 -5.80 12.67 -10.37
C THR A 155 -4.92 12.81 -11.60
N TYR A 156 -4.12 13.86 -11.63
CA TYR A 156 -3.12 14.11 -12.66
C TYR A 156 -1.76 14.06 -11.98
N LEU A 157 -0.85 13.22 -12.50
CA LEU A 157 0.51 13.13 -12.00
C LEU A 157 1.36 14.21 -12.68
N GLY A 158 2.16 14.92 -11.89
CA GLY A 158 3.25 15.77 -12.37
C GLY A 158 4.46 14.89 -12.70
N THR A 159 5.49 14.93 -11.86
CA THR A 159 6.67 14.07 -11.94
C THR A 159 6.56 12.80 -11.10
N ALA A 160 5.49 12.62 -10.33
CA ALA A 160 5.27 11.41 -9.56
C ALA A 160 5.16 10.18 -10.48
N GLN A 161 5.76 9.07 -10.07
CA GLN A 161 5.59 7.80 -10.79
C GLN A 161 4.23 7.19 -10.44
N PRO A 162 3.51 6.58 -11.40
CA PRO A 162 2.29 5.86 -11.08
C PRO A 162 2.58 4.59 -10.29
N LEU A 163 1.60 4.10 -9.52
CA LEU A 163 1.68 2.77 -8.89
C LEU A 163 1.79 1.69 -9.96
N GLY A 164 1.06 1.85 -11.06
CA GLY A 164 1.14 0.93 -12.19
C GLY A 164 0.43 1.43 -13.43
N LYS A 165 0.67 0.75 -14.54
CA LYS A 165 -0.07 0.96 -15.79
C LYS A 165 -1.38 0.19 -15.73
N VAL A 166 -2.48 0.85 -16.13
CA VAL A 166 -3.81 0.22 -16.19
C VAL A 166 -3.84 -0.83 -17.30
N LEU A 167 -4.23 -2.05 -16.93
CA LEU A 167 -4.54 -3.16 -17.84
C LEU A 167 -6.05 -3.21 -18.13
N LYS A 168 -6.86 -2.94 -17.10
CA LYS A 168 -8.32 -2.82 -17.16
C LYS A 168 -8.78 -1.80 -16.12
N GLY A 169 -9.81 -1.01 -16.44
CA GLY A 169 -10.35 0.02 -15.57
C GLY A 169 -10.05 1.43 -16.10
N TYR A 170 -10.20 2.43 -15.23
CA TYR A 170 -10.00 3.84 -15.54
C TYR A 170 -8.72 4.41 -14.90
N GLY A 171 -8.40 4.00 -13.68
CA GLY A 171 -7.24 4.47 -12.94
C GLY A 171 -7.35 5.94 -12.54
N ASN A 172 -6.22 6.64 -12.44
CA ASN A 172 -6.13 8.00 -11.90
C ASN A 172 -7.15 8.97 -12.51
N ASN A 173 -7.36 8.92 -13.83
CA ASN A 173 -8.20 9.91 -14.52
C ASN A 173 -8.97 9.42 -15.75
N ALA A 174 -8.97 8.12 -16.09
CA ALA A 174 -9.57 7.57 -17.32
C ALA A 174 -8.94 8.01 -18.64
N GLU A 175 -7.84 8.76 -18.62
CA GLU A 175 -7.20 9.35 -19.81
C GLU A 175 -5.76 8.82 -19.97
N ASP A 176 -4.97 8.82 -18.88
CA ASP A 176 -3.53 8.57 -18.94
C ASP A 176 -3.14 7.08 -18.87
N ALA A 177 -4.12 6.19 -18.67
CA ALA A 177 -3.90 4.74 -18.49
C ALA A 177 -2.89 4.39 -17.38
N THR A 178 -2.84 5.23 -16.33
CA THR A 178 -2.05 5.00 -15.12
C THR A 178 -2.95 5.01 -13.89
N GLU A 179 -2.52 4.34 -12.84
CA GLU A 179 -3.23 4.29 -11.56
C GLU A 179 -2.29 4.52 -10.40
N GLY A 180 -2.79 5.24 -9.40
CA GLY A 180 -2.08 5.55 -8.17
C GLY A 180 -0.85 6.42 -8.36
N ALA A 181 -0.05 6.51 -7.31
CA ALA A 181 1.24 7.20 -7.30
C ALA A 181 2.21 6.51 -6.33
N ILE A 182 3.50 6.67 -6.60
CA ILE A 182 4.59 6.20 -5.74
C ILE A 182 5.49 7.39 -5.42
N TYR A 183 5.85 7.51 -4.16
CA TYR A 183 6.96 8.35 -3.70
C TYR A 183 7.72 7.60 -2.60
N ARG A 184 8.93 7.13 -2.89
CA ARG A 184 9.70 6.23 -2.01
C ARG A 184 8.84 5.00 -1.65
N ASN A 185 8.62 4.74 -0.35
CA ASN A 185 7.75 3.68 0.15
C ASN A 185 6.31 4.15 0.45
N ALA A 186 5.90 5.33 -0.04
CA ALA A 186 4.52 5.78 0.00
C ALA A 186 3.79 5.39 -1.29
N TYR A 187 2.62 4.76 -1.14
CA TYR A 187 1.80 4.24 -2.21
C TYR A 187 0.39 4.84 -2.12
N GLY A 188 0.00 5.62 -3.13
CA GLY A 188 -1.34 6.16 -3.30
C GLY A 188 -2.14 5.34 -4.31
N THR A 189 -3.42 5.05 -4.05
CA THR A 189 -4.31 4.35 -5.00
C THR A 189 -5.79 4.63 -4.77
N TYR A 190 -6.60 4.46 -5.81
CA TYR A 190 -8.06 4.46 -5.76
C TYR A 190 -8.69 3.07 -5.55
N MET A 191 -7.89 2.00 -5.47
CA MET A 191 -8.39 0.64 -5.27
C MET A 191 -9.02 0.44 -3.88
N HIS A 192 -10.28 0.02 -3.88
CA HIS A 192 -11.14 -0.20 -2.71
C HIS A 192 -11.73 -1.62 -2.65
N GLY A 193 -12.64 -1.86 -1.69
CA GLY A 193 -13.11 -3.20 -1.30
C GLY A 193 -12.05 -3.93 -0.46
N SER A 194 -11.14 -3.12 0.11
CA SER A 194 -9.76 -3.41 0.49
C SER A 194 -8.85 -3.93 -0.64
N LEU A 195 -7.70 -3.28 -0.78
CA LEU A 195 -6.64 -3.62 -1.73
C LEU A 195 -5.91 -4.90 -1.30
N LEU A 196 -5.41 -4.93 -0.06
CA LEU A 196 -4.48 -5.95 0.41
C LEU A 196 -5.03 -7.39 0.43
N PRO A 197 -6.30 -7.65 0.78
CA PRO A 197 -6.85 -9.02 0.71
C PRO A 197 -6.86 -9.62 -0.69
N LYS A 198 -6.88 -8.77 -1.73
CA LYS A 198 -6.87 -9.22 -3.13
C LYS A 198 -5.46 -9.30 -3.69
N ASN A 199 -4.46 -8.81 -2.96
CA ASN A 199 -3.08 -8.65 -3.43
C ASN A 199 -2.12 -9.07 -2.32
N PRO A 200 -2.04 -10.38 -1.99
CA PRO A 200 -1.26 -10.87 -0.85
C PRO A 200 0.22 -10.50 -0.95
N HIS A 201 0.78 -10.52 -2.16
CA HIS A 201 2.15 -10.11 -2.44
C HIS A 201 2.41 -8.61 -2.17
N PHE A 202 1.41 -7.74 -2.32
CA PHE A 202 1.55 -6.31 -1.99
C PHE A 202 1.45 -6.07 -0.48
N ALA A 203 0.62 -6.85 0.22
CA ALA A 203 0.58 -6.83 1.68
C ALA A 203 1.94 -7.25 2.27
N ASP A 204 2.52 -8.31 1.72
CA ASP A 204 3.85 -8.79 2.10
C ASP A 204 4.95 -7.81 1.76
N HIS A 205 4.87 -7.14 0.61
CA HIS A 205 5.80 -6.06 0.26
C HIS A 205 5.82 -4.97 1.33
N LEU A 206 4.66 -4.49 1.80
CA LEU A 206 4.57 -3.47 2.86
C LEU A 206 5.12 -3.97 4.22
N ILE A 207 4.83 -5.22 4.59
CA ILE A 207 5.37 -5.84 5.81
C ILE A 207 6.90 -5.97 5.72
N GLY A 208 7.41 -6.42 4.58
CA GLY A 208 8.83 -6.56 4.31
C GLY A 208 9.57 -5.23 4.41
N LEU A 209 9.02 -4.16 3.81
CA LEU A 209 9.57 -2.80 3.94
C LEU A 209 9.64 -2.34 5.40
N ALA A 210 8.58 -2.56 6.19
CA ALA A 210 8.56 -2.16 7.59
C ALA A 210 9.59 -2.92 8.44
N LEU A 211 9.72 -4.23 8.22
CA LEU A 211 10.72 -5.05 8.91
C LEU A 211 12.14 -4.66 8.54
N ARG A 212 12.40 -4.42 7.25
CA ARG A 212 13.71 -3.98 6.76
C ARG A 212 14.11 -2.64 7.39
N ARG A 213 13.18 -1.69 7.42
CA ARG A 213 13.42 -0.38 8.04
C ARG A 213 13.75 -0.53 9.53
N LYS A 214 12.98 -1.34 10.27
CA LYS A 214 13.12 -1.48 11.72
C LYS A 214 14.32 -2.31 12.16
N TYR A 215 14.61 -3.41 11.46
CA TYR A 215 15.56 -4.43 11.90
C TYR A 215 16.76 -4.62 10.96
N GLY A 216 16.82 -3.92 9.83
CA GLY A 216 17.85 -4.05 8.81
C GLY A 216 17.61 -5.21 7.82
N LYS A 217 18.58 -5.44 6.91
CA LYS A 217 18.57 -6.58 5.98
C LYS A 217 18.97 -7.85 6.73
N ASN A 218 18.01 -8.68 7.07
CA ASN A 218 18.22 -10.06 7.52
C ASN A 218 17.13 -10.94 6.90
N ASP A 219 17.46 -12.19 6.59
CA ASP A 219 16.50 -13.24 6.21
C ASP A 219 15.61 -13.52 7.43
N TRP A 220 14.47 -12.82 7.54
CA TRP A 220 13.76 -12.75 8.80
C TRP A 220 12.91 -13.97 9.15
N ASP A 221 13.08 -15.09 8.45
CA ASP A 221 12.60 -16.38 8.93
C ASP A 221 13.28 -17.56 8.22
N ASN A 222 14.51 -17.86 8.62
CA ASN A 222 15.13 -19.19 8.45
C ASN A 222 15.06 -19.97 9.77
N SER A 223 13.90 -19.99 10.44
CA SER A 223 13.70 -20.94 11.54
C SER A 223 13.44 -22.34 10.98
N HIS A 224 14.52 -22.99 10.54
CA HIS A 224 14.52 -24.45 10.40
C HIS A 224 14.25 -25.05 11.78
N ILE A 225 13.01 -25.47 12.02
CA ILE A 225 12.77 -26.52 13.02
C ILE A 225 13.31 -27.81 12.38
N ASN A 226 14.60 -28.10 12.60
CA ASN A 226 15.08 -29.46 12.42
C ASN A 226 14.46 -30.33 13.53
N GLU A 227 13.96 -31.51 13.17
CA GLU A 227 13.31 -32.50 14.05
C GLU A 227 14.21 -33.06 15.18
N THR A 228 15.31 -32.39 15.55
CA THR A 228 16.29 -32.87 16.54
C THR A 228 16.66 -31.89 17.64
N GLY A 229 16.14 -30.64 17.65
CA GLY A 229 16.22 -29.77 18.83
C GLY A 229 17.62 -29.37 19.32
N GLU A 230 18.59 -29.16 18.43
CA GLU A 230 19.91 -28.63 18.78
C GLU A 230 20.19 -27.27 18.12
N TRP A 231 20.76 -26.34 18.89
CA TRP A 231 21.25 -25.03 18.44
C TRP A 231 22.67 -25.16 17.89
N THR A 232 22.94 -24.67 16.68
CA THR A 232 24.32 -24.49 16.19
C THR A 232 24.59 -23.02 15.89
N ASP A 233 25.57 -22.46 16.60
CA ASP A 233 26.06 -21.09 16.39
C ASP A 233 26.73 -20.97 15.02
N GLY A 234 26.21 -20.08 14.17
CA GLY A 234 26.80 -19.73 12.88
C GLY A 234 28.07 -18.91 13.06
N ALA A 235 29.22 -19.53 12.79
CA ALA A 235 30.52 -18.88 12.82
C ALA A 235 30.65 -17.80 11.72
N SER A 236 31.14 -16.62 12.10
CA SER A 236 31.49 -15.53 11.18
C SER A 236 32.78 -15.86 10.42
N SER A 237 32.75 -15.79 9.08
CA SER A 237 33.96 -15.63 8.27
C SER A 237 33.87 -14.34 7.46
N SER A 238 34.84 -13.46 7.70
CA SER A 238 35.03 -12.19 7.02
C SER A 238 35.62 -12.40 5.62
N GLU A 239 34.83 -12.17 4.59
CA GLU A 239 35.34 -11.79 3.26
C GLU A 239 34.51 -10.63 2.72
N SER A 240 35.20 -9.54 2.44
CA SER A 240 34.67 -8.33 1.84
C SER A 240 34.24 -8.61 0.40
N LEU A 241 32.94 -8.73 0.18
CA LEU A 241 32.32 -8.74 -1.15
C LEU A 241 31.65 -7.38 -1.36
N GLU A 242 32.04 -6.69 -2.43
CA GLU A 242 31.32 -5.53 -2.94
C GLU A 242 29.88 -5.95 -3.28
N ILE A 243 28.93 -5.55 -2.41
CA ILE A 243 27.50 -5.80 -2.61
C ILE A 243 27.01 -4.78 -3.65
N LYS A 244 26.66 -5.24 -4.85
CA LYS A 244 25.76 -4.50 -5.74
C LYS A 244 24.37 -4.53 -5.10
N ASP A 245 23.95 -3.38 -4.60
CA ASP A 245 22.88 -3.23 -3.61
C ASP A 245 21.48 -3.06 -4.24
N ASP A 246 21.12 -3.93 -5.20
CA ASP A 246 19.89 -3.79 -6.01
C ASP A 246 18.86 -4.92 -5.83
N ASP A 247 19.00 -5.79 -4.81
CA ASP A 247 17.94 -6.76 -4.46
C ASP A 247 17.08 -6.26 -3.29
N PRO A 248 15.86 -5.74 -3.55
CA PRO A 248 14.94 -5.28 -2.54
C PRO A 248 14.11 -6.40 -1.90
N SER A 249 14.34 -7.68 -2.21
CA SER A 249 13.57 -8.74 -1.59
C SER A 249 13.99 -8.91 -0.14
N VAL A 250 13.05 -8.69 0.77
CA VAL A 250 13.12 -9.35 2.07
C VAL A 250 12.40 -10.67 1.90
N VAL A 251 13.05 -11.78 2.24
CA VAL A 251 12.43 -13.09 2.10
C VAL A 251 11.55 -13.31 3.32
N LEU A 252 10.25 -13.06 3.16
CA LEU A 252 9.25 -13.42 4.16
C LEU A 252 9.09 -14.94 4.12
N THR A 253 8.84 -15.58 5.26
CA THR A 253 8.33 -16.97 5.20
C THR A 253 7.06 -17.01 4.35
N PRO A 254 7.03 -17.88 3.31
CA PRO A 254 5.85 -18.08 2.50
C PRO A 254 4.66 -18.51 3.34
N LEU A 255 3.46 -18.03 2.98
CA LEU A 255 2.21 -18.47 3.58
C LEU A 255 1.48 -19.40 2.61
N ASP A 256 0.59 -20.23 3.14
CA ASP A 256 -0.42 -20.90 2.32
C ASP A 256 -1.49 -19.85 1.95
N ASP A 257 -1.27 -19.13 0.85
CA ASP A 257 -2.14 -18.08 0.32
C ASP A 257 -2.76 -18.43 -1.03
N ARG A 258 -2.83 -19.73 -1.35
CA ARG A 258 -3.43 -20.26 -2.58
C ARG A 258 -4.82 -19.71 -2.86
N LEU A 259 -5.70 -19.64 -1.85
CA LEU A 259 -7.06 -19.11 -2.01
C LEU A 259 -7.07 -17.60 -2.33
N GLU A 260 -6.10 -16.84 -1.80
CA GLU A 260 -5.96 -15.41 -2.11
C GLU A 260 -5.49 -15.22 -3.55
N TRP A 261 -4.60 -16.08 -4.05
CA TRP A 261 -4.17 -16.11 -5.45
C TRP A 261 -5.26 -16.60 -6.41
N GLU A 262 -6.04 -17.62 -6.04
CA GLU A 262 -7.20 -18.07 -6.82
C GLU A 262 -8.25 -16.93 -6.94
N ALA A 263 -8.49 -16.19 -5.86
CA ALA A 263 -9.37 -15.01 -5.90
C ALA A 263 -8.79 -13.89 -6.77
N HIS A 264 -7.48 -13.62 -6.69
CA HIS A 264 -6.78 -12.66 -7.55
C HIS A 264 -6.93 -13.02 -9.03
N ALA A 265 -6.64 -14.27 -9.39
CA ALA A 265 -6.74 -14.79 -10.75
C ALA A 265 -8.18 -14.75 -11.27
N SER A 266 -9.17 -15.10 -10.44
CA SER A 266 -10.58 -15.03 -10.82
C SER A 266 -11.04 -13.62 -11.21
N LEU A 267 -10.54 -12.58 -10.51
CA LEU A 267 -10.81 -11.19 -10.88
C LEU A 267 -10.17 -10.82 -12.24
N LEU A 268 -8.94 -11.28 -12.49
CA LEU A 268 -8.28 -11.09 -13.78
C LEU A 268 -9.06 -11.77 -14.93
N GLU A 269 -9.51 -13.02 -14.72
CA GLU A 269 -10.35 -13.74 -15.68
C GLU A 269 -11.66 -13.00 -15.96
N HIS A 270 -12.34 -12.51 -14.91
CA HIS A 270 -13.57 -11.72 -15.06
C HIS A 270 -13.35 -10.44 -15.90
N MET A 271 -12.17 -9.83 -15.78
CA MET A 271 -11.76 -8.67 -16.56
C MET A 271 -11.31 -8.99 -17.99
N GLY A 272 -11.16 -10.28 -18.34
CA GLY A 272 -10.69 -10.77 -19.63
C GLY A 272 -9.16 -10.76 -19.78
N LEU A 273 -8.43 -10.93 -18.68
CA LEU A 273 -6.97 -10.94 -18.62
C LEU A 273 -6.44 -12.36 -18.34
N GLN A 274 -6.68 -13.30 -19.26
CA GLN A 274 -6.37 -14.72 -19.05
C GLN A 274 -4.88 -14.99 -18.84
N ASP A 275 -4.01 -14.36 -19.64
CA ASP A 275 -2.56 -14.57 -19.51
C ASP A 275 -2.03 -14.09 -18.14
N ALA A 276 -2.57 -12.98 -17.63
CA ALA A 276 -2.23 -12.47 -16.31
C ALA A 276 -2.77 -13.38 -15.19
N ALA A 277 -3.98 -13.93 -15.36
CA ALA A 277 -4.55 -14.89 -14.41
C ALA A 277 -3.71 -16.18 -14.31
N ILE A 278 -3.27 -16.72 -15.45
CA ILE A 278 -2.38 -17.89 -15.50
C ILE A 278 -1.03 -17.57 -14.84
N ALA A 279 -0.47 -16.39 -15.12
CA ALA A 279 0.78 -15.94 -14.51
C ALA A 279 0.66 -15.81 -12.97
N ALA A 280 -0.46 -15.27 -12.47
CA ALA A 280 -0.73 -15.13 -11.03
C ALA A 280 -0.73 -16.49 -10.32
N LEU A 281 -1.40 -17.50 -10.88
CA LEU A 281 -1.43 -18.86 -10.34
C LEU A 281 -0.08 -19.61 -10.46
N SER A 282 0.75 -19.21 -11.43
CA SER A 282 2.07 -19.82 -11.63
C SER A 282 3.10 -19.28 -10.63
N ASN A 283 2.99 -18.00 -10.26
CA ASN A 283 3.85 -17.35 -9.27
C ASN A 283 3.62 -17.85 -7.83
N ASP A 284 2.43 -18.39 -7.52
CA ASP A 284 2.13 -19.08 -6.25
C ASP A 284 2.95 -20.38 -6.06
N ASN A 285 3.32 -21.05 -7.17
CA ASN A 285 3.99 -22.36 -7.12
C ASN A 285 5.51 -22.31 -6.92
N GLY A 286 6.11 -21.17 -6.57
CA GLY A 286 7.56 -21.06 -6.36
C GLY A 286 8.42 -21.36 -7.59
N LEU A 287 7.82 -21.46 -8.78
CA LEU A 287 8.54 -21.65 -10.04
C LEU A 287 8.97 -20.28 -10.57
N LYS A 288 10.08 -19.75 -10.03
CA LYS A 288 10.90 -18.80 -10.78
C LYS A 288 11.38 -19.53 -12.04
N VAL A 289 10.73 -19.31 -13.16
CA VAL A 289 11.31 -19.65 -14.47
C VAL A 289 12.43 -18.63 -14.71
N SER A 290 13.63 -19.18 -14.81
CA SER A 290 14.94 -18.52 -15.02
C SER A 290 14.95 -17.42 -16.08
#